data_AF-A0A9D8N0P1-F1
#
_entry.id   AF-A0A9D8N0P1-F1
#
_cell.length_a   1.000
_cell.length_b   1.000
_cell.length_c   1.000
_cell.angle_alpha   90.00
_cell.angle_beta   90.00
_cell.angle_gamma   90.00
#
_symmetry.space_group_name_H-M   'P 1'
#
loop_
_entity.id
_entity.type
_entity.pdbx_description
1 polymer ?
#
loop_
_entity_poly.entity_id
_entity_poly.type
_entity_poly.pdbx_seq_one_letter_code
_entity_poly.pdbx_strand_id
1 'polypeptide(L)'
;MFITKWLAAFGRYLQLMGRVLSIPERWRMFMRQYVREMSSLGVDSIGIVLLISFFIGAVICIQIKLNIQSPWMPTFTTGYTTREIMLLEFSSSIMCLILAGKVGSNIASEIGTMRVTQQIDALEIMGVNSASFLILPKVVGMMTMIPFL
;
A
#
# COMPACT_ATOMS: atom_id res chain seq x y z
N MET A 1 25.82 -22.23 4.73
CA MET A 1 24.55 -22.63 5.39
C MET A 1 23.48 -21.52 5.43
N PHE A 2 23.85 -20.23 5.53
CA PHE A 2 22.87 -19.13 5.47
C PHE A 2 22.30 -18.88 4.06
N ILE A 3 23.16 -18.87 3.04
CA ILE A 3 22.76 -18.59 1.65
C ILE A 3 21.71 -19.58 1.13
N THR A 4 21.86 -20.88 1.46
CA THR A 4 20.89 -21.91 1.06
C THR A 4 19.53 -21.75 1.75
N LYS A 5 19.50 -21.25 2.99
CA LYS A 5 18.25 -20.94 3.71
C LYS A 5 17.52 -19.74 3.08
N TRP A 6 18.26 -18.69 2.71
CA TRP A 6 17.71 -17.52 2.01
C TRP A 6 17.12 -17.90 0.65
N LEU A 7 17.86 -18.69 -0.14
CA LEU A 7 17.39 -19.18 -1.43
C LEU A 7 16.12 -20.04 -1.29
N ALA A 8 16.09 -20.94 -0.31
CA ALA A 8 14.92 -21.78 -0.06
C ALA A 8 13.70 -20.96 0.41
N ALA A 9 13.90 -19.94 1.24
CA ALA A 9 12.83 -19.04 1.67
C ALA A 9 12.27 -18.23 0.50
N PHE A 10 13.14 -17.69 -0.34
CA PHE A 10 12.75 -16.98 -1.57
C PHE A 10 11.99 -17.90 -2.53
N GLY A 11 12.45 -19.13 -2.72
CA GLY A 11 11.75 -20.14 -3.52
C GLY A 11 10.34 -20.45 -3.01
N ARG A 12 10.16 -20.60 -1.69
CA ARG A 12 8.82 -20.77 -1.09
C ARG A 12 7.92 -19.55 -1.30
N TYR A 13 8.47 -18.34 -1.20
CA TYR A 13 7.73 -17.12 -1.46
C TYR A 13 7.27 -17.03 -2.93
N LEU A 14 8.14 -17.36 -3.88
CA LEU A 14 7.78 -17.41 -5.30
C LEU A 14 6.67 -18.43 -5.58
N GLN A 15 6.75 -19.62 -4.98
CA GLN A 15 5.70 -20.64 -5.08
C GLN A 15 4.37 -20.15 -4.49
N LEU A 16 4.41 -19.48 -3.33
CA LEU A 16 3.22 -18.88 -2.73
C LEU A 16 2.62 -17.83 -3.66
N MET A 17 3.45 -16.96 -4.26
CA MET A 17 2.97 -15.91 -5.15
C MET A 17 2.39 -16.47 -6.46
N GLY A 18 2.94 -17.58 -6.97
CA GLY A 18 2.32 -18.35 -8.04
C GLY A 18 0.94 -18.90 -7.69
N ARG A 19 0.72 -19.34 -6.44
CA ARG A 19 -0.62 -19.77 -5.95
C ARG A 19 -1.59 -18.61 -5.73
N VAL A 20 -1.10 -17.40 -5.45
CA VAL A 20 -1.96 -16.20 -5.31
C VAL A 20 -2.58 -15.83 -6.66
N LEU A 21 -1.79 -15.90 -7.74
CA LEU A 21 -2.23 -15.57 -9.09
C LEU A 21 -3.09 -16.65 -9.76
N SER A 22 -3.37 -17.78 -9.09
CA SER A 22 -4.28 -18.78 -9.63
C SER A 22 -5.70 -18.23 -9.76
N ILE A 23 -6.41 -18.67 -10.80
CA ILE A 23 -7.78 -18.25 -11.10
C ILE A 23 -8.69 -18.50 -9.88
N PRO A 24 -9.41 -17.49 -9.37
CA PRO A 24 -10.28 -17.67 -8.21
C PRO A 24 -11.46 -18.59 -8.55
N GLU A 25 -11.69 -19.58 -7.67
CA GLU A 25 -12.73 -20.61 -7.88
C GLU A 25 -14.15 -20.03 -7.91
N ARG A 26 -14.40 -18.90 -7.22
CA ARG A 26 -15.71 -18.24 -7.19
C ARG A 26 -15.59 -16.72 -7.26
N TRP A 27 -15.87 -16.18 -8.45
CA TRP A 27 -15.80 -14.74 -8.75
C TRP A 27 -16.65 -13.85 -7.83
N ARG A 28 -17.83 -14.33 -7.41
CA ARG A 28 -18.73 -13.56 -6.53
C ARG A 28 -18.12 -13.30 -5.15
N MET A 29 -17.46 -14.29 -4.57
CA MET A 29 -16.81 -14.11 -3.26
C MET A 29 -15.57 -13.23 -3.38
N PHE A 30 -14.81 -13.38 -4.46
CA PHE A 30 -13.67 -12.53 -4.76
C PHE A 30 -14.06 -11.05 -4.84
N MET A 31 -15.12 -10.70 -5.58
CA MET A 31 -15.62 -9.33 -5.69
C MET A 31 -16.10 -8.77 -4.35
N ARG A 32 -16.79 -9.58 -3.54
CA ARG A 32 -17.24 -9.16 -2.21
C ARG A 32 -16.05 -8.86 -1.28
N GLN A 33 -15.02 -9.70 -1.31
CA GLN A 33 -13.81 -9.50 -0.53
C GLN A 33 -13.05 -8.28 -1.04
N TYR A 34 -12.89 -8.13 -2.36
CA TYR A 34 -12.25 -6.99 -2.99
C TYR A 34 -12.86 -5.64 -2.56
N VAL A 35 -14.19 -5.50 -2.58
CA VAL A 35 -14.88 -4.28 -2.11
C VAL A 35 -14.63 -4.03 -0.62
N ARG A 36 -14.61 -5.10 0.19
CA ARG A 36 -14.32 -5.00 1.63
C ARG A 36 -12.90 -4.48 1.87
N GLU A 37 -11.92 -5.01 1.15
CA GLU A 37 -10.53 -4.56 1.22
C GLU A 37 -10.38 -3.12 0.72
N MET A 38 -11.06 -2.72 -0.36
CA MET A 38 -11.07 -1.32 -0.81
C MET A 38 -11.60 -0.36 0.26
N SER A 39 -12.68 -0.75 0.96
CA SER A 39 -13.23 0.05 2.05
C SER A 39 -12.27 0.10 3.24
N SER A 40 -11.81 -1.04 3.74
CA SER A 40 -11.03 -1.09 4.97
C SER A 40 -9.58 -0.64 4.79
N LEU A 41 -8.97 -0.90 3.64
CA LEU A 41 -7.58 -0.51 3.37
C LEU A 41 -7.50 0.85 2.68
N GLY A 42 -8.41 1.13 1.74
CA GLY A 42 -8.44 2.38 0.99
C GLY A 42 -9.11 3.50 1.78
N VAL A 43 -10.40 3.38 2.06
CA VAL A 43 -11.19 4.47 2.67
C VAL A 43 -10.67 4.86 4.06
N ASP A 44 -10.31 3.88 4.88
CA ASP A 44 -9.73 4.14 6.21
C ASP A 44 -8.33 4.81 6.13
N SER A 45 -7.69 4.85 4.96
CA SER A 45 -6.42 5.56 4.75
C SER A 45 -6.58 7.01 4.32
N ILE A 46 -7.74 7.39 3.75
CA ILE A 46 -7.99 8.74 3.22
C ILE A 46 -7.76 9.82 4.29
N GLY A 47 -8.22 9.59 5.51
CA GLY A 47 -8.06 10.57 6.61
C GLY A 47 -6.60 10.88 6.95
N ILE A 48 -5.76 9.84 7.00
CA ILE A 48 -4.32 9.99 7.27
C ILE A 48 -3.62 10.67 6.08
N VAL A 49 -3.96 10.28 4.85
CA VAL A 49 -3.39 10.84 3.62
C VAL A 49 -3.68 12.34 3.50
N LEU A 50 -4.93 12.76 3.75
CA LEU A 50 -5.32 14.17 3.71
C LEU A 50 -4.58 15.00 4.75
N LEU A 51 -4.50 14.51 5.99
CA LEU A 51 -3.84 15.20 7.08
C LEU A 51 -2.34 15.39 6.77
N ILE A 52 -1.67 14.32 6.36
CA ILE A 52 -0.24 14.36 6.04
C ILE A 52 0.04 15.26 4.84
N SER A 53 -0.76 15.16 3.78
CA SER A 53 -0.59 15.97 2.56
C SER A 53 -0.73 17.46 2.86
N PHE A 54 -1.67 17.84 3.72
CA PHE A 54 -1.86 19.23 4.14
C PHE A 54 -0.63 19.77 4.89
N PHE A 55 -0.16 19.05 5.91
CA PHE A 55 0.98 19.50 6.70
C PHE A 55 2.28 19.52 5.90
N ILE A 56 2.53 18.51 5.07
CA ILE A 56 3.76 18.46 4.28
C ILE A 56 3.75 19.52 3.16
N GLY A 57 2.61 19.76 2.52
CA GLY A 57 2.48 20.87 1.58
C GLY A 57 2.79 22.22 2.21
N ALA A 58 2.32 22.47 3.43
CA ALA A 58 2.62 23.70 4.17
C ALA A 58 4.11 23.82 4.53
N VAL A 59 4.73 22.73 5.00
CA VAL A 59 6.16 22.69 5.35
C VAL A 59 7.03 22.97 4.12
N ILE A 60 6.74 22.34 2.98
CA ILE A 60 7.50 22.56 1.73
C ILE A 60 7.35 24.02 1.28
N CYS A 61 6.14 24.58 1.31
CA CYS A 61 5.91 25.97 0.91
C CYS A 61 6.73 26.96 1.74
N ILE A 62 6.74 26.78 3.07
CA ILE A 62 7.53 27.61 3.99
C ILE A 62 9.03 27.45 3.70
N GLN A 63 9.49 26.21 3.48
CA GLN A 63 10.90 25.92 3.25
C GLN A 63 11.42 26.50 1.93
N ILE A 64 10.63 26.41 0.86
CA ILE A 64 10.98 26.99 -0.45
C ILE A 64 10.97 28.52 -0.37
N LYS A 65 10.01 29.13 0.35
CA LYS A 65 9.99 30.59 0.56
C LYS A 65 11.24 31.09 1.30
N LEU A 66 11.71 30.35 2.31
CA LEU A 66 12.93 30.70 3.03
C LEU A 66 14.20 30.53 2.18
N ASN A 67 14.19 29.60 1.22
CA ASN A 67 15.32 29.36 0.34
C ASN A 67 15.40 30.38 -0.81
N ILE A 68 14.25 30.79 -1.37
CA ILE A 68 14.12 31.73 -2.50
C ILE A 68 13.97 33.19 -2.02
N GLN A 69 14.79 33.62 -1.04
CA GLN A 69 14.77 35.01 -0.56
C GLN A 69 15.65 35.98 -1.37
N SER A 70 16.29 35.52 -2.45
CA SER A 70 17.09 36.40 -3.30
C SER A 70 16.22 37.43 -4.02
N PRO A 71 16.57 38.73 -4.00
CA PRO A 71 15.81 39.81 -4.67
C PRO A 71 15.61 39.63 -6.18
N TRP A 72 16.37 38.72 -6.81
CA TRP A 72 16.34 38.43 -8.24
C TRP A 72 15.27 37.42 -8.66
N MET A 73 14.66 36.70 -7.70
CA MET A 73 13.69 35.66 -8.01
C MET A 73 12.24 36.16 -7.87
N PRO A 74 11.39 35.99 -8.91
CA PRO A 74 9.99 36.35 -8.84
C PRO A 74 9.22 35.50 -7.82
N THR A 75 8.22 36.10 -7.16
CA THR A 75 7.39 35.45 -6.12
C THR A 75 6.59 34.25 -6.63
N PHE A 76 6.24 34.20 -7.92
CA PHE A 76 5.53 33.07 -8.53
C PHE A 76 6.38 31.78 -8.59
N THR A 77 7.70 31.90 -8.58
CA THR A 77 8.63 30.76 -8.65
C THR A 77 8.46 29.82 -7.45
N THR A 78 8.22 30.39 -6.27
CA THR A 78 7.95 29.67 -5.02
C THR A 78 6.79 28.69 -5.15
N GLY A 79 5.68 29.12 -5.77
CA GLY A 79 4.49 28.30 -5.97
C GLY A 79 4.67 27.23 -7.04
N TYR A 80 5.38 27.58 -8.13
CA TYR A 80 5.68 26.63 -9.21
C TYR A 80 6.56 25.47 -8.71
N THR A 81 7.66 25.79 -8.03
CA THR A 81 8.59 24.79 -7.48
C THR A 81 7.92 23.94 -6.40
N THR A 82 7.13 24.54 -5.51
CA THR A 82 6.37 23.79 -4.48
C THR A 82 5.41 22.79 -5.13
N ARG A 83 4.72 23.18 -6.21
CA ARG A 83 3.81 22.29 -6.94
C ARG A 83 4.55 21.13 -7.60
N GLU A 84 5.68 21.39 -8.26
CA GLU A 84 6.48 20.32 -8.90
C GLU A 84 6.98 19.30 -7.89
N ILE A 85 7.54 19.76 -6.77
CA ILE A 85 8.00 18.86 -5.69
C ILE A 85 6.85 18.04 -5.14
N MET A 86 5.67 18.65 -4.96
CA MET A 86 4.49 17.96 -4.43
C MET A 86 3.98 16.87 -5.39
N LEU A 87 3.98 17.14 -6.70
CA LEU A 87 3.48 16.19 -7.70
C LEU A 87 4.47 15.07 -8.03
N LEU A 88 5.76 15.39 -8.18
CA LEU A 88 6.75 14.42 -8.65
C LEU A 88 7.31 13.57 -7.51
N GLU A 89 7.73 14.21 -6.42
CA GLU A 89 8.46 13.54 -5.33
C GLU A 89 7.53 13.10 -4.20
N PHE A 90 6.63 13.99 -3.78
CA PHE A 90 5.80 13.74 -2.60
C PHE A 90 4.66 12.76 -2.88
N SER A 91 3.89 13.00 -3.95
CA SER A 91 2.75 12.16 -4.32
C SER A 91 3.14 10.73 -4.69
N SER A 92 4.29 10.53 -5.35
CA SER A 92 4.69 9.18 -5.79
C SER A 92 5.49 8.43 -4.73
N SER A 93 6.56 9.03 -4.19
CA SER A 93 7.52 8.32 -3.34
C SER A 93 7.08 8.32 -1.88
N ILE A 94 6.80 9.50 -1.32
CA ILE A 94 6.52 9.63 0.11
C ILE A 94 5.14 9.04 0.45
N MET A 95 4.15 9.28 -0.40
CA MET A 95 2.81 8.68 -0.21
C MET A 95 2.87 7.15 -0.20
N CYS A 96 3.57 6.55 -1.17
CA CYS A 96 3.72 5.10 -1.24
C CYS A 96 4.42 4.52 0.00
N LEU A 97 5.45 5.18 0.52
CA LEU A 97 6.14 4.74 1.74
C LEU A 97 5.22 4.76 2.97
N ILE A 98 4.44 5.83 3.12
CA ILE A 98 3.51 5.99 4.25
C ILE A 98 2.38 4.97 4.17
N LEU A 99 1.79 4.80 2.98
CA LEU A 99 0.75 3.80 2.74
C LEU A 99 1.28 2.38 2.94
N ALA A 100 2.50 2.07 2.47
CA ALA A 100 3.12 0.77 2.73
C ALA A 100 3.29 0.50 4.23
N GLY A 101 3.64 1.52 5.01
CA GLY A 101 3.71 1.42 6.48
C GLY A 101 2.35 1.12 7.12
N LYS A 102 1.35 1.98 6.89
CA LYS A 102 0.02 1.85 7.52
C LYS A 102 -0.72 0.61 7.03
N VAL A 103 -0.84 0.46 5.72
CA VAL A 103 -1.62 -0.61 5.10
C VAL A 103 -0.89 -1.95 5.18
N GLY A 104 0.42 -1.97 4.96
CA GLY A 104 1.23 -3.18 5.12
C GLY A 104 1.16 -3.73 6.55
N SER A 105 1.22 -2.86 7.57
CA SER A 105 1.07 -3.27 8.97
C SER A 105 -0.32 -3.83 9.27
N ASN A 106 -1.38 -3.22 8.73
CA ASN A 106 -2.74 -3.73 8.88
C ASN A 106 -2.91 -5.11 8.24
N ILE A 107 -2.42 -5.30 7.00
CA ILE A 107 -2.48 -6.60 6.30
C ILE A 107 -1.69 -7.67 7.06
N ALA A 108 -0.48 -7.33 7.53
CA ALA A 108 0.35 -8.27 8.30
C ALA A 108 -0.33 -8.68 9.62
N SER A 109 -0.94 -7.71 10.31
CA SER A 109 -1.68 -7.96 11.56
C SER A 109 -2.92 -8.84 11.33
N GLU A 110 -3.67 -8.58 10.26
CA GLU A 110 -4.87 -9.35 9.92
C GLU A 110 -4.53 -10.79 9.54
N ILE A 111 -3.57 -11.00 8.64
CA ILE A 111 -3.10 -12.33 8.26
C ILE A 111 -2.47 -13.06 9.46
N GLY A 112 -1.71 -12.34 10.30
CA GLY A 112 -1.13 -12.89 11.53
C GLY A 112 -2.19 -13.39 12.50
N THR A 113 -3.26 -12.61 12.70
CA THR A 113 -4.40 -12.98 13.54
C THR A 113 -5.14 -14.19 12.98
N MET A 114 -5.38 -14.23 11.67
CA MET A 114 -5.99 -15.39 10.98
C MET A 114 -5.12 -16.65 11.10
N ARG A 115 -3.79 -16.50 11.15
CA ARG A 115 -2.86 -17.62 11.37
C ARG A 115 -2.94 -18.14 12.80
N VAL A 116 -2.90 -17.25 13.80
CA VAL A 116 -2.95 -17.61 15.22
C VAL A 116 -4.28 -18.28 15.58
N THR A 117 -5.38 -17.81 14.99
CA THR A 117 -6.72 -18.38 15.14
C THR A 117 -6.98 -19.63 14.29
N GLN A 118 -5.97 -20.13 13.55
CA GLN A 118 -6.05 -21.29 12.66
C GLN A 118 -7.09 -21.19 11.52
N GLN A 119 -7.59 -19.98 11.22
CA GLN A 119 -8.55 -19.78 10.13
C GLN A 119 -7.95 -20.12 8.76
N ILE A 120 -6.65 -19.87 8.57
CA ILE A 120 -5.94 -20.21 7.33
C ILE A 120 -5.89 -21.73 7.13
N ASP A 121 -5.57 -22.48 8.20
CA ASP A 121 -5.50 -23.94 8.15
C ASP A 121 -6.89 -24.55 7.92
N ALA A 122 -7.94 -23.94 8.49
CA ALA A 122 -9.33 -24.35 8.24
C ALA A 122 -9.73 -24.20 6.76
N LEU A 123 -9.34 -23.09 6.11
CA LEU A 123 -9.59 -22.89 4.68
C LEU A 123 -8.88 -23.93 3.80
N GLU A 124 -7.64 -24.30 4.15
CA GLU A 124 -6.89 -25.33 3.44
C GLU A 124 -7.51 -26.72 3.60
N ILE A 125 -8.01 -27.06 4.79
CA ILE A 125 -8.73 -28.33 5.03
C ILE A 125 -10.06 -28.38 4.27
N MET A 126 -10.73 -27.24 4.07
CA MET A 126 -11.94 -27.12 3.26
C MET A 126 -11.67 -27.24 1.75
N GLY A 127 -10.41 -27.42 1.33
CA GLY A 127 -10.02 -27.56 -0.07
C GLY A 127 -9.99 -26.23 -0.83
N VAL A 128 -10.07 -25.09 -0.14
CA VAL A 128 -10.02 -23.76 -0.76
C VAL A 128 -8.56 -23.27 -0.77
N ASN A 129 -8.11 -22.75 -1.90
CA ASN A 129 -6.80 -22.09 -1.97
C ASN A 129 -6.78 -20.81 -1.11
N SER A 130 -6.25 -20.93 0.11
CA SER A 130 -6.11 -19.85 1.10
C SER A 130 -5.37 -18.62 0.54
N ALA A 131 -4.34 -18.84 -0.27
CA ALA A 131 -3.52 -17.77 -0.86
C ALA A 131 -4.30 -16.94 -1.90
N SER A 132 -5.02 -17.61 -2.81
CA SER A 132 -5.85 -16.91 -3.81
C SER A 132 -7.07 -16.22 -3.16
N PHE A 133 -7.66 -16.80 -2.13
CA PHE A 133 -8.84 -16.22 -1.48
C PHE A 133 -8.52 -15.02 -0.57
N LEU A 134 -7.39 -15.04 0.14
CA LEU A 134 -7.03 -14.01 1.12
C LEU A 134 -6.10 -12.93 0.55
N ILE A 135 -5.09 -13.32 -0.22
CA ILE A 135 -4.01 -12.41 -0.63
C ILE A 135 -4.37 -11.69 -1.92
N LEU A 136 -4.96 -12.38 -2.90
CA LEU A 136 -5.26 -11.80 -4.21
C LEU A 136 -6.21 -10.58 -4.13
N PRO A 137 -7.33 -10.61 -3.36
CA PRO A 137 -8.21 -9.44 -3.26
C PRO A 137 -7.52 -8.23 -2.63
N LYS A 138 -6.62 -8.45 -1.67
CA LYS A 138 -5.82 -7.39 -1.02
C LYS A 138 -4.84 -6.77 -2.02
N VAL A 139 -4.14 -7.59 -2.81
CA VAL A 139 -3.20 -7.11 -3.84
C VAL A 139 -3.92 -6.28 -4.90
N VAL A 140 -5.02 -6.80 -5.47
CA VAL A 140 -5.78 -6.09 -6.50
C VAL A 140 -6.47 -4.85 -5.94
N GLY A 141 -7.03 -4.94 -4.73
CA GLY A 141 -7.63 -3.81 -4.02
C GLY A 141 -6.63 -2.66 -3.83
N MET A 142 -5.42 -2.98 -3.36
CA MET A 142 -4.37 -1.97 -3.17
C MET A 142 -3.83 -1.42 -4.49
N MET A 143 -3.65 -2.26 -5.51
CA MET A 143 -3.20 -1.79 -6.83
C MET A 143 -4.15 -0.77 -7.43
N THR A 144 -5.46 -0.91 -7.19
CA THR A 144 -6.46 0.06 -7.64
C THR A 144 -6.55 1.27 -6.71
N MET A 145 -6.51 1.10 -5.39
CA MET A 145 -6.69 2.23 -4.47
C MET A 145 -5.48 3.16 -4.32
N ILE A 146 -4.25 2.65 -4.42
CA ILE A 146 -3.04 3.49 -4.31
C ILE A 146 -3.06 4.69 -5.29
N PRO A 147 -3.38 4.54 -6.59
CA PRO A 147 -3.43 5.70 -7.49
C PRO A 147 -4.62 6.64 -7.27
N PHE A 148 -5.65 6.23 -6.50
CA PHE A 148 -6.79 7.10 -6.16
C PHE A 148 -6.57 7.88 -4.86
N LEU A 149 -5.64 7.44 -4.00
CA LEU A 149 -5.28 8.07 -2.73
C LEU A 149 -4.26 9.19 -2.95
#